data_AF-W2WHP0-F1
#
_entry.id   AF-W2WHP0-F1
#
_cell.length_a   1.000
_cell.length_b   1.000
_cell.length_c   1.000
_cell.angle_alpha   90.00
_cell.angle_beta   90.00
_cell.angle_gamma   90.00
#
_symmetry.space_group_name_H-M   'P 1'
#
loop_
_entity.id
_entity.type
_entity.pdbx_description
1 polymer ?
#
loop_
_entity_poly.entity_id
_entity_poly.type
_entity_poly.pdbx_seq_one_letter_code
_entity_poly.pdbx_strand_id
1 'polypeptide(L)'
;MIRPGEEPKVKTEETPPTTAPLTQKSSKKKKSKAWRKKLKAPAHSDADSRDEIAATWSDDQLEEAYNRNELQAFLVTNPVMKIVQLRMPGSLKGPVTPPSVTTHKLDAVKAVLSLLMDAGITPGSFAAKDCFI
;
A
#
# COMPACT_ATOMS: atom_id res chain seq x y z
N MET A 1 -10.26 -59.98 -15.68
CA MET A 1 -9.41 -60.41 -14.54
C MET A 1 -8.57 -59.24 -14.06
N ILE A 2 -8.38 -59.11 -12.73
CA ILE A 2 -7.23 -58.59 -11.95
C ILE A 2 -6.50 -57.27 -12.39
N ARG A 3 -6.12 -56.43 -11.40
CA ARG A 3 -5.31 -55.17 -11.45
C ARG A 3 -3.77 -55.50 -11.37
N PRO A 4 -2.81 -54.66 -10.87
CA PRO A 4 -2.61 -53.19 -10.80
C PRO A 4 -1.55 -52.76 -11.85
N GLY A 5 -0.57 -51.85 -11.69
CA GLY A 5 -0.07 -50.90 -10.66
C GLY A 5 1.08 -50.07 -11.28
N GLU A 6 1.32 -48.78 -10.98
CA GLU A 6 1.76 -48.11 -9.72
C GLU A 6 3.30 -48.04 -9.52
N GLU A 7 3.93 -47.13 -10.29
CA GLU A 7 5.11 -46.31 -9.95
C GLU A 7 6.44 -46.99 -9.49
N PRO A 8 7.39 -46.27 -8.84
CA PRO A 8 8.41 -45.46 -9.56
C PRO A 8 9.86 -45.94 -9.38
N LYS A 9 10.83 -45.32 -10.08
CA LYS A 9 12.27 -45.51 -9.82
C LYS A 9 13.10 -44.23 -9.77
N VAL A 10 13.87 -44.09 -8.70
CA VAL A 10 14.86 -43.03 -8.44
C VAL A 10 16.29 -43.57 -8.62
N LYS A 11 17.17 -42.77 -9.23
CA LYS A 11 18.65 -42.83 -9.15
C LYS A 11 19.20 -41.53 -9.76
N THR A 12 20.12 -40.69 -9.24
CA THR A 12 21.21 -40.78 -8.23
C THR A 12 22.60 -41.14 -8.80
N GLU A 13 23.54 -40.17 -8.75
CA GLU A 13 25.03 -40.25 -8.90
C GLU A 13 25.62 -40.75 -10.27
N GLU A 14 26.89 -40.56 -10.70
CA GLU A 14 28.00 -39.56 -10.60
C GLU A 14 29.16 -40.04 -11.55
N THR A 15 30.12 -39.29 -12.13
CA THR A 15 30.16 -37.89 -12.63
C THR A 15 31.36 -37.52 -13.59
N PRO A 16 32.66 -37.80 -13.32
CA PRO A 16 33.80 -37.10 -13.99
C PRO A 16 34.84 -38.04 -14.69
N PRO A 17 36.10 -37.65 -15.05
CA PRO A 17 36.78 -36.34 -15.17
C PRO A 17 37.57 -36.13 -16.51
N THR A 18 38.21 -34.95 -16.67
CA THR A 18 39.48 -34.70 -17.42
C THR A 18 40.04 -33.35 -16.92
N THR A 19 41.08 -33.27 -16.07
CA THR A 19 42.53 -33.43 -16.33
C THR A 19 43.06 -32.33 -17.27
N ALA A 20 44.02 -31.44 -16.93
CA ALA A 20 45.22 -31.59 -16.08
C ALA A 20 45.55 -30.32 -15.22
N PRO A 21 46.59 -30.31 -14.34
CA PRO A 21 46.79 -29.30 -13.29
C PRO A 21 48.04 -28.39 -13.43
N LEU A 22 48.13 -27.31 -12.64
CA LEU A 22 49.42 -26.88 -12.04
C LEU A 22 49.31 -26.10 -10.70
N THR A 23 49.84 -26.72 -9.64
CA THR A 23 50.32 -26.26 -8.32
C THR A 23 50.18 -24.81 -7.80
N GLN A 24 49.72 -24.75 -6.53
CA GLN A 24 50.33 -24.02 -5.38
C GLN A 24 50.44 -22.47 -5.37
N LYS A 25 49.75 -21.86 -4.39
CA LYS A 25 50.45 -21.19 -3.27
C LYS A 25 49.58 -21.05 -2.02
N SER A 26 50.11 -21.45 -0.86
CA SER A 26 49.51 -21.15 0.44
C SER A 26 50.04 -19.80 0.97
N SER A 27 49.14 -18.87 1.27
CA SER A 27 49.47 -17.48 1.62
C SER A 27 48.94 -17.08 3.01
N LYS A 28 49.56 -17.68 4.03
CA LYS A 28 49.72 -17.17 5.41
C LYS A 28 48.52 -16.40 6.02
N LYS A 29 47.76 -17.09 6.89
CA LYS A 29 46.71 -16.55 7.78
C LYS A 29 47.19 -15.33 8.60
N LYS A 30 47.09 -14.13 8.02
CA LYS A 30 47.45 -12.85 8.67
C LYS A 30 46.32 -12.44 9.60
N LYS A 31 46.49 -12.59 10.91
CA LYS A 31 45.54 -12.05 11.91
C LYS A 31 45.41 -10.53 11.70
N SER A 32 44.28 -10.08 11.18
CA SER A 32 43.88 -8.68 11.20
C SER A 32 43.67 -8.26 12.66
N LYS A 33 44.53 -7.37 13.17
CA LYS A 33 44.26 -6.70 14.45
C LYS A 33 43.01 -5.85 14.26
N ALA A 34 41.92 -6.19 14.96
CA ALA A 34 40.69 -5.39 14.92
C ALA A 34 40.97 -4.02 15.55
N TRP A 35 41.13 -2.99 14.71
CA TRP A 35 41.23 -1.60 15.16
C TRP A 35 39.88 -1.21 15.77
N ARG A 36 39.82 -1.13 17.10
CA ARG A 36 38.67 -0.61 17.84
C ARG A 36 38.52 0.87 17.55
N LYS A 37 37.81 1.23 16.46
CA LYS A 37 37.36 2.61 16.26
C LYS A 37 36.49 2.97 17.47
N LYS A 38 36.87 4.02 18.22
CA LYS A 38 35.92 4.63 19.16
C LYS A 38 34.78 5.20 18.31
N LEU A 39 33.59 4.63 18.44
CA LEU A 39 32.37 5.33 18.09
C LEU A 39 32.30 6.56 19.00
N LYS A 40 32.48 7.75 18.41
CA LYS A 40 31.85 8.95 18.96
C LYS A 40 30.38 8.76 18.65
N ALA A 41 29.56 8.47 19.65
CA ALA A 41 28.12 8.56 19.48
C ALA A 41 27.79 9.97 18.95
N PRO A 42 26.78 10.13 18.08
CA PRO A 42 26.14 11.43 17.92
C PRO A 42 25.87 12.00 19.30
N ALA A 43 26.06 13.30 19.50
CA ALA A 43 25.54 13.93 20.70
C ALA A 43 24.02 13.80 20.60
N HIS A 44 23.45 12.89 21.39
CA HIS A 44 22.02 12.78 21.54
C HIS A 44 21.58 14.07 22.24
N SER A 45 21.17 15.05 21.44
CA SER A 45 20.54 16.27 21.93
C SER A 45 19.13 15.89 22.37
N ASP A 46 19.05 15.21 23.51
CA ASP A 46 17.81 14.85 24.20
C ASP A 46 17.27 16.11 24.90
N ALA A 47 16.99 17.09 24.05
CA ALA A 47 16.54 18.43 24.32
C ALA A 47 15.84 18.88 23.03
N ASP A 48 14.53 18.69 23.05
CA ASP A 48 13.57 19.18 22.06
C ASP A 48 13.43 18.47 20.69
N SER A 49 13.32 17.13 20.70
CA SER A 49 12.63 16.44 19.61
C SER A 49 11.09 16.53 19.72
N ARG A 50 10.54 17.05 20.83
CA ARG A 50 9.08 17.06 21.04
C ARG A 50 8.40 18.24 20.37
N ASP A 51 8.98 19.43 20.42
CA ASP A 51 8.44 20.59 19.70
C ASP A 51 8.88 20.54 18.22
N GLU A 52 9.98 19.84 17.87
CA GLU A 52 10.29 19.42 16.49
C GLU A 52 9.19 18.49 15.92
N ILE A 53 8.76 17.47 16.66
CA ILE A 53 7.63 16.62 16.26
C ILE A 53 6.31 17.43 16.21
N ALA A 54 6.07 18.32 17.16
CA ALA A 54 4.88 19.19 17.16
C ALA A 54 4.85 20.17 15.97
N ALA A 55 6.02 20.57 15.44
CA ALA A 55 6.15 21.44 14.28
C ALA A 55 6.06 20.70 12.92
N THR A 56 5.86 19.37 12.90
CA THR A 56 5.94 18.58 11.65
C THR A 56 4.74 18.77 10.71
N TRP A 57 3.55 19.10 11.22
CA TRP A 57 2.31 19.21 10.45
C TRP A 57 1.53 20.49 10.80
N SER A 58 0.87 21.11 9.82
CA SER A 58 -0.08 22.21 10.08
C SER A 58 -1.45 21.69 10.53
N ASP A 59 -2.25 22.57 11.13
CA ASP A 59 -3.62 22.28 11.52
C ASP A 59 -4.46 21.83 10.30
N ASP A 60 -4.29 22.50 9.14
CA ASP A 60 -4.93 22.13 7.88
C ASP A 60 -4.59 20.70 7.44
N GLN A 61 -3.33 20.27 7.64
CA GLN A 61 -2.89 18.91 7.27
C GLN A 61 -3.49 17.84 8.20
N LEU A 62 -3.68 18.17 9.48
CA LEU A 62 -4.34 17.28 10.44
C LEU A 62 -5.85 17.20 10.17
N GLU A 63 -6.51 18.33 9.88
CA GLU A 63 -7.92 18.36 9.50
C GLU A 63 -8.16 17.62 8.18
N GLU A 64 -7.31 17.84 7.16
CA GLU A 64 -7.42 17.13 5.87
C GLU A 64 -7.24 15.61 6.07
N ALA A 65 -6.27 15.18 6.88
CA ALA A 65 -6.04 13.77 7.18
C ALA A 65 -7.22 13.14 7.94
N TYR A 66 -7.79 13.86 8.92
CA TYR A 66 -8.98 13.42 9.65
C TYR A 66 -10.20 13.29 8.72
N ASN A 67 -10.52 14.35 7.97
CA ASN A 67 -11.67 14.40 7.05
C ASN A 67 -11.57 13.31 5.97
N ARG A 68 -10.36 13.01 5.48
CA ARG A 68 -10.12 11.91 4.52
C ARG A 68 -10.33 10.52 5.13
N ASN A 69 -9.94 10.31 6.39
CA ASN A 69 -10.15 9.04 7.08
C ASN A 69 -11.63 8.81 7.38
N GLU A 70 -12.34 9.82 7.89
CA GLU A 70 -13.80 9.77 8.12
C GLU A 70 -14.56 9.53 6.81
N LEU A 71 -14.16 10.20 5.72
CA LEU A 71 -14.76 9.95 4.41
C LEU A 71 -14.51 8.53 3.90
N GLN A 72 -13.30 7.97 4.05
CA GLN A 72 -13.07 6.54 3.72
C GLN A 72 -13.92 5.61 4.59
N ALA A 73 -14.01 5.86 5.89
CA ALA A 73 -14.84 5.07 6.80
C ALA A 73 -16.33 5.12 6.37
N PHE A 74 -16.85 6.30 6.03
CA PHE A 74 -18.20 6.47 5.51
C PHE A 74 -18.44 5.71 4.20
N LEU A 75 -17.53 5.82 3.22
CA LEU A 75 -17.65 5.12 1.93
C LEU A 75 -17.62 3.58 2.09
N VAL A 76 -16.87 3.06 3.06
CA VAL A 76 -16.73 1.61 3.29
C VAL A 76 -17.87 1.03 4.14
N THR A 77 -18.44 1.82 5.06
CA THR A 77 -19.47 1.36 6.02
C THR A 77 -20.90 1.57 5.53
N ASN A 78 -21.20 2.70 4.88
CA ASN A 78 -22.57 3.06 4.50
C ASN A 78 -23.08 2.15 3.35
N PRO A 79 -24.20 1.40 3.54
CA PRO A 79 -24.71 0.47 2.54
C PRO A 79 -24.96 1.08 1.16
N VAL A 80 -25.42 2.32 1.07
CA VAL A 80 -25.67 3.01 -0.20
C VAL A 80 -24.34 3.27 -0.93
N MET A 81 -23.31 3.70 -0.20
CA MET A 81 -21.99 3.99 -0.78
C MET A 81 -21.29 2.72 -1.27
N LYS A 82 -21.54 1.58 -0.60
CA LYS A 82 -21.11 0.24 -1.04
C LYS A 82 -21.83 -0.23 -2.31
N ILE A 83 -23.10 0.11 -2.50
CA ILE A 83 -23.86 -0.21 -3.72
C ILE A 83 -23.28 0.56 -4.91
N VAL A 84 -23.04 1.87 -4.77
CA VAL A 84 -22.44 2.71 -5.83
C VAL A 84 -20.91 2.48 -5.97
N GLN A 85 -20.30 1.72 -5.04
CA GLN A 85 -18.90 1.30 -5.04
C GLN A 85 -17.90 2.48 -5.19
N LEU A 86 -18.15 3.60 -4.50
CA LEU A 86 -17.33 4.79 -4.67
C LEU A 86 -15.87 4.56 -4.23
N ARG A 87 -14.93 5.04 -5.05
CA ARG A 87 -13.49 4.97 -4.76
C ARG A 87 -12.92 6.38 -4.59
N MET A 88 -12.40 6.65 -3.40
CA MET A 88 -11.67 7.88 -3.13
C MET A 88 -10.27 7.84 -3.80
N PRO A 89 -9.86 8.88 -4.54
CA PRO A 89 -8.51 9.01 -5.10
C PRO A 89 -7.49 9.41 -4.02
N GLY A 90 -6.19 9.44 -4.41
CA GLY A 90 -5.11 9.96 -3.55
C GLY A 90 -5.21 11.46 -3.23
N SER A 91 -5.92 12.24 -4.05
CA SER A 91 -6.23 13.65 -3.79
C SER A 91 -7.66 13.99 -4.19
N LEU A 92 -8.41 14.63 -3.29
CA LEU A 92 -9.69 15.25 -3.60
C LEU A 92 -9.46 16.54 -4.40
N LYS A 93 -10.40 16.89 -5.28
CA LYS A 93 -10.32 18.08 -6.14
C LYS A 93 -11.04 19.29 -5.53
N GLY A 94 -10.32 20.01 -4.66
CA GLY A 94 -10.69 21.37 -4.24
C GLY A 94 -12.09 21.51 -3.60
N PRO A 95 -12.64 22.74 -3.55
CA PRO A 95 -14.02 22.98 -3.10
C PRO A 95 -15.03 22.51 -4.15
N VAL A 96 -16.08 21.82 -3.70
CA VAL A 96 -17.21 21.39 -4.56
C VAL A 96 -18.53 22.00 -4.08
N THR A 97 -19.35 22.45 -5.04
CA THR A 97 -20.65 23.08 -4.78
C THR A 97 -21.70 22.02 -4.45
N PRO A 98 -22.47 22.15 -3.35
CA PRO A 98 -23.52 21.17 -3.02
C PRO A 98 -24.60 21.09 -4.11
N PRO A 99 -25.16 19.90 -4.38
CA PRO A 99 -26.15 19.70 -5.42
C PRO A 99 -27.47 20.40 -5.06
N SER A 100 -28.12 20.99 -6.08
CA SER A 100 -29.40 21.69 -5.88
C SER A 100 -30.51 20.73 -5.43
N VAL A 101 -31.35 21.18 -4.50
CA VAL A 101 -32.47 20.38 -3.95
C VAL A 101 -33.56 20.26 -5.02
N THR A 102 -33.67 19.07 -5.62
CA THR A 102 -34.67 18.76 -6.66
C THR A 102 -35.72 17.81 -6.11
N THR A 103 -36.99 18.05 -6.46
CA THR A 103 -38.11 17.13 -6.14
C THR A 103 -38.11 15.87 -7.01
N HIS A 104 -37.37 15.88 -8.12
CA HIS A 104 -37.29 14.77 -9.08
C HIS A 104 -36.10 13.85 -8.77
N LYS A 105 -36.38 12.60 -8.37
CA LYS A 105 -35.37 11.61 -7.93
C LYS A 105 -34.19 11.44 -8.91
N LEU A 106 -34.45 11.37 -10.22
CA LEU A 106 -33.41 11.14 -11.22
C LEU A 106 -32.40 12.29 -11.28
N ASP A 107 -32.85 13.53 -11.15
CA ASP A 107 -31.96 14.70 -11.24
C ASP A 107 -31.17 14.92 -9.95
N ALA A 108 -31.73 14.55 -8.79
CA ALA A 108 -30.98 14.43 -7.55
C ALA A 108 -29.83 13.41 -7.67
N VAL A 109 -30.11 12.21 -8.21
CA VAL A 109 -29.08 11.17 -8.44
C VAL A 109 -28.00 11.65 -9.40
N LYS A 110 -28.37 12.31 -10.52
CA LYS A 110 -27.38 12.91 -11.44
C LYS A 110 -26.52 13.96 -10.75
N ALA A 111 -27.12 14.89 -10.00
CA ALA A 111 -26.41 15.98 -9.34
C ALA A 111 -25.42 15.47 -8.29
N VAL A 112 -25.79 14.44 -7.52
CA VAL A 112 -24.88 13.74 -6.59
C VAL A 112 -23.77 13.00 -7.35
N LEU A 113 -24.06 12.35 -8.48
CA LEU A 113 -23.03 11.64 -9.24
C LEU A 113 -21.99 12.60 -9.85
N SER A 114 -22.42 13.74 -10.39
CA SER A 114 -21.54 14.80 -10.88
C SER A 114 -20.67 15.37 -9.76
N LEU A 115 -21.27 15.74 -8.61
CA LEU A 115 -20.55 16.24 -7.43
C LEU A 115 -19.36 15.34 -7.05
N LEU A 116 -19.56 14.03 -7.05
CA LEU A 116 -18.54 13.06 -6.69
C LEU A 116 -17.41 13.03 -7.72
N MET A 117 -17.74 13.03 -9.02
CA MET A 117 -16.76 13.09 -10.11
C MET A 117 -15.96 14.42 -10.12
N ASP A 118 -16.63 15.53 -9.79
CA ASP A 118 -16.03 16.86 -9.66
C ASP A 118 -15.06 16.90 -8.47
N ALA A 119 -15.41 16.29 -7.33
CA ALA A 119 -14.52 16.06 -6.18
C ALA A 119 -13.39 15.05 -6.47
N GLY A 120 -13.43 14.36 -7.61
CA GLY A 120 -12.48 13.32 -8.02
C GLY A 120 -12.80 11.91 -7.49
N ILE A 121 -13.90 11.73 -6.75
CA ILE A 121 -14.38 10.45 -6.24
C ILE A 121 -15.06 9.69 -7.39
N THR A 122 -14.42 8.62 -7.87
CA THR A 122 -14.91 7.86 -9.02
C THR A 122 -15.91 6.78 -8.57
N PRO A 123 -17.11 6.70 -9.16
CA PRO A 123 -18.04 5.59 -8.94
C PRO A 123 -17.49 4.25 -9.46
N GLY A 124 -17.91 3.14 -8.84
CA GLY A 124 -17.53 1.79 -9.25
C GLY A 124 -18.51 1.15 -10.23
N SER A 125 -18.55 -0.19 -10.26
CA SER A 125 -19.37 -0.96 -11.21
C SER A 125 -20.73 -1.34 -10.62
N PHE A 126 -21.66 -0.40 -10.63
CA PHE A 126 -23.05 -0.57 -10.17
C PHE A 126 -24.05 -0.49 -11.35
N ALA A 127 -25.26 -1.03 -11.22
CA ALA A 127 -26.29 -0.89 -12.24
C ALA A 127 -27.20 0.31 -11.93
N ALA A 128 -27.64 1.05 -12.95
CA ALA A 128 -28.44 2.27 -12.77
C ALA A 128 -29.78 2.05 -12.02
N LYS A 129 -30.31 0.82 -12.03
CA LYS A 129 -31.49 0.43 -11.24
C LYS A 129 -31.22 0.47 -9.72
N ASP A 130 -29.98 0.25 -9.31
CA ASP A 130 -29.57 0.16 -7.89
C ASP A 130 -29.53 1.54 -7.21
N CYS A 131 -29.67 2.63 -7.99
CA CYS A 131 -29.85 4.00 -7.49
C CYS A 131 -31.29 4.33 -7.07
N PHE A 132 -32.27 3.46 -7.37
CA PHE A 132 -33.70 3.73 -7.20
C PHE A 132 -34.38 2.69 -6.31
N ILE A 133 -33.73 2.43 -5.17
CA ILE A 133 -34.25 1.63 -4.04
C ILE A 133 -35.45 2.31 -3.37
#